data_AF-A0A9P6JPE0-F1
#
_entry.id   AF-A0A9P6JPE0-F1
#
_cell.length_a   1.000
_cell.length_b   1.000
_cell.length_c   1.000
_cell.angle_alpha   90.00
_cell.angle_beta   90.00
_cell.angle_gamma   90.00
#
_symmetry.space_group_name_H-M   'P 1'
#
loop_
_entity.id
_entity.type
_entity.pdbx_description
1 polymer ?
#
loop_
_entity_poly.entity_id
_entity_poly.type
_entity_poly.pdbx_seq_one_letter_code
_entity_poly.pdbx_strand_id
1 'polypeptide(L)'
;EADIAAVEEAELEEQVQQDDDGQIANDESTVKSIRGDAIREMRERGVYMTTEEEKTALNILPKVSGLARRVHDITTLDERFQELVRTDQELQFTKRALARRVPTRWNSDFDCIDSHLHFKAVIQSMTGVTDLKLKAYALSEDQWDLVKDLQEVLKLFKDITLLFSQADIPLVVDVLPALFQLRDSMDLVVNDAPPPTPAVLRIAAKAASLLLDKYLNKIWECEIYTVAIVMCPDRKLQWFKDRGMPPSTIKEIKSTVLAVWKDKYAPMDNQQLADAVRGCPRHPLTPFHIGT
;
A
#
# COMPACT_ATOMS: atom_id res chain seq x y z
N GLU A 1 7.86 17.92 -24.73
CA GLU A 1 8.05 16.69 -25.54
C GLU A 1 8.74 15.57 -24.76
N ALA A 2 9.94 15.77 -24.20
CA ALA A 2 10.65 14.68 -23.50
C ALA A 2 9.93 14.10 -22.26
N ASP A 3 9.27 14.94 -21.44
CA ASP A 3 8.50 14.47 -20.27
C ASP A 3 7.27 13.62 -20.66
N ILE A 4 6.72 13.85 -21.87
CA ILE A 4 5.51 13.15 -22.34
C ILE A 4 5.87 11.71 -22.73
N ALA A 5 7.02 11.51 -23.37
CA ALA A 5 7.45 10.20 -23.83
C ALA A 5 7.66 9.18 -22.69
N ALA A 6 8.20 9.62 -21.54
CA ALA A 6 8.38 8.73 -20.39
C ALA A 6 7.04 8.35 -19.73
N VAL A 7 6.05 9.26 -19.78
CA VAL A 7 4.70 9.02 -19.26
C VAL A 7 3.93 8.08 -20.19
N GLU A 8 3.93 8.34 -21.49
CA GLU A 8 3.28 7.47 -22.48
C GLU A 8 3.85 6.05 -22.46
N GLU A 9 5.17 5.90 -22.33
CA GLU A 9 5.83 4.59 -22.20
C GLU A 9 5.37 3.85 -20.93
N ALA A 10 5.20 4.56 -19.80
CA ALA A 10 4.72 3.97 -18.55
C ALA A 10 3.23 3.59 -18.59
N GLU A 11 2.38 4.43 -19.18
CA GLU A 11 0.92 4.20 -19.29
C GLU A 11 0.58 3.01 -20.19
N LEU A 12 1.26 2.89 -21.34
CA LEU A 12 1.11 1.75 -22.24
C LEU A 12 1.48 0.43 -21.56
N GLU A 13 2.48 0.46 -20.67
CA GLU A 13 2.97 -0.72 -19.96
C GLU A 13 2.05 -1.16 -18.83
N GLU A 14 1.41 -0.22 -18.10
CA GLU A 14 0.40 -0.57 -17.09
C GLU A 14 -0.78 -1.31 -17.72
N GLN A 15 -1.22 -0.87 -18.90
CA GLN A 15 -2.33 -1.50 -19.64
C GLN A 15 -2.02 -2.92 -20.10
N VAL A 16 -0.76 -3.21 -20.46
CA VAL A 16 -0.36 -4.55 -20.93
C VAL A 16 -0.27 -5.58 -19.79
N GLN A 17 -0.10 -5.14 -18.54
CA GLN A 17 0.14 -6.04 -17.40
C GLN A 17 -1.13 -6.41 -16.60
N GLN A 18 -2.29 -5.82 -16.91
CA GLN A 18 -3.54 -6.05 -16.20
C GLN A 18 -4.56 -6.72 -17.14
N ASP A 19 -4.95 -7.96 -16.84
CA ASP A 19 -5.72 -8.85 -17.74
C ASP A 19 -7.25 -8.82 -17.46
N ASP A 20 -7.74 -7.89 -16.62
CA ASP A 20 -9.17 -7.76 -16.23
C ASP A 20 -9.69 -6.33 -16.44
N ASP A 21 -10.10 -6.03 -17.68
CA ASP A 21 -10.66 -4.73 -18.10
C ASP A 21 -11.82 -4.22 -17.22
N GLY A 22 -12.61 -5.13 -16.63
CA GLY A 22 -13.79 -4.78 -15.82
C GLY A 22 -13.42 -4.28 -14.43
N GLN A 23 -12.48 -4.96 -13.76
CA GLN A 23 -11.98 -4.54 -12.46
C GLN A 23 -11.21 -3.22 -12.56
N ILE A 24 -10.41 -3.04 -13.63
CA ILE A 24 -9.63 -1.84 -13.90
C ILE A 24 -10.52 -0.60 -14.03
N ALA A 25 -11.57 -0.67 -14.86
CA ALA A 25 -12.46 0.46 -15.08
C ALA A 25 -13.19 0.90 -13.79
N ASN A 26 -13.57 -0.06 -12.94
CA ASN A 26 -14.22 0.23 -11.66
C ASN A 26 -13.25 0.86 -10.64
N ASP A 27 -12.02 0.35 -10.57
CA ASP A 27 -10.99 0.86 -9.67
C ASP A 27 -10.54 2.26 -10.12
N GLU A 28 -10.37 2.48 -11.42
CA GLU A 28 -10.02 3.78 -11.99
C GLU A 28 -11.11 4.84 -11.73
N SER A 29 -12.39 4.46 -11.90
CA SER A 29 -13.53 5.33 -11.59
C SER A 29 -13.56 5.69 -10.09
N THR A 30 -13.31 4.72 -9.22
CA THR A 30 -13.21 4.94 -7.77
C THR A 30 -12.08 5.92 -7.44
N VAL A 31 -10.88 5.73 -8.02
CA VAL A 31 -9.72 6.59 -7.79
C VAL A 31 -10.00 8.02 -8.26
N LYS A 32 -10.59 8.19 -9.45
CA LYS A 32 -10.97 9.51 -9.99
C LYS A 32 -11.97 10.23 -9.08
N SER A 33 -13.00 9.53 -8.60
CA SER A 33 -13.99 10.10 -7.68
C SER A 33 -13.35 10.55 -6.36
N ILE A 34 -12.60 9.66 -5.71
CA ILE A 34 -11.96 9.93 -4.42
C ILE A 34 -10.96 11.08 -4.53
N ARG A 35 -10.19 11.12 -5.63
CA ARG A 35 -9.28 12.22 -5.92
C ARG A 35 -10.02 13.56 -6.03
N GLY A 36 -11.14 13.58 -6.75
CA GLY A 36 -11.98 14.78 -6.87
C GLY A 36 -12.53 15.26 -5.52
N ASP A 37 -12.99 14.32 -4.69
CA ASP A 37 -13.49 14.61 -3.35
C ASP A 37 -12.39 15.15 -2.43
N ALA A 38 -11.20 14.55 -2.46
CA ALA A 38 -10.05 15.02 -1.70
C ALA A 38 -9.63 16.44 -2.07
N ILE A 39 -9.57 16.75 -3.38
CA ILE A 39 -9.26 18.11 -3.85
C ILE A 39 -10.31 19.11 -3.35
N ARG A 40 -11.60 18.75 -3.41
CA ARG A 40 -12.70 19.61 -2.94
C ARG A 40 -12.59 19.88 -1.44
N GLU A 41 -12.45 18.84 -0.62
CA GLU A 41 -12.35 18.98 0.84
C GLU A 41 -11.09 19.73 1.26
N MET A 42 -9.96 19.53 0.58
CA MET A 42 -8.72 20.25 0.90
C MET A 42 -8.78 21.73 0.50
N ARG A 43 -9.51 22.08 -0.57
CA ARG A 43 -9.77 23.48 -0.95
C ARG A 43 -10.60 24.23 0.09
N GLU A 44 -11.60 23.58 0.67
CA GLU A 44 -12.40 24.15 1.78
C GLU A 44 -11.53 24.48 3.00
N ARG A 45 -10.39 23.78 3.14
CA ARG A 45 -9.40 23.96 4.20
C ARG A 45 -8.24 24.89 3.82
N GLY A 46 -8.34 25.57 2.68
CA GLY A 46 -7.33 26.53 2.21
C GLY A 46 -6.07 25.88 1.63
N VAL A 47 -6.10 24.59 1.30
CA VAL A 47 -4.99 23.90 0.65
C VAL A 47 -5.28 23.79 -0.84
N TYR A 48 -4.40 24.39 -1.64
CA TYR A 48 -4.52 24.45 -3.10
C TYR A 48 -3.30 23.81 -3.74
N MET A 49 -3.51 23.25 -4.93
CA MET A 49 -2.47 22.73 -5.80
C MET A 49 -2.69 23.29 -7.20
N THR A 50 -1.63 23.82 -7.76
CA THR A 50 -1.57 24.33 -9.14
C THR A 50 -1.48 23.17 -10.13
N THR A 51 -1.85 23.42 -11.39
CA THR A 51 -1.72 22.43 -12.46
C THR A 51 -0.26 22.04 -12.68
N GLU A 52 0.67 22.97 -12.47
CA GLU A 52 2.11 22.76 -12.58
C GLU A 52 2.65 21.83 -11.48
N GLU A 53 2.26 22.05 -10.22
CA GLU A 53 2.60 21.15 -9.10
C GLU A 53 2.03 19.74 -9.33
N GLU A 54 0.79 19.66 -9.78
CA GLU A 54 0.12 18.41 -10.11
C GLU A 54 0.90 17.64 -11.20
N LYS A 55 1.22 18.31 -12.31
CA LYS A 55 1.98 17.73 -13.41
C LYS A 55 3.38 17.29 -12.96
N THR A 56 4.03 18.11 -12.12
CA THR A 56 5.35 17.80 -11.56
C THR A 56 5.30 16.49 -10.76
N ALA A 57 4.27 16.30 -9.93
CA ALA A 57 4.07 15.09 -9.15
C ALA A 57 3.74 13.87 -10.02
N LEU A 58 2.82 14.00 -10.98
CA LEU A 58 2.40 12.91 -11.86
C LEU A 58 3.55 12.34 -12.70
N ASN A 59 4.53 13.18 -13.05
CA ASN A 59 5.69 12.76 -13.84
C ASN A 59 6.77 12.00 -13.04
N ILE A 60 6.69 11.95 -11.70
CA ILE A 60 7.73 11.33 -10.88
C ILE A 60 7.81 9.82 -11.11
N LEU A 61 6.73 9.08 -10.87
CA LEU A 61 6.73 7.62 -10.94
C LEU A 61 7.08 7.11 -12.35
N PRO A 62 6.54 7.67 -13.44
CA PRO A 62 6.95 7.30 -14.80
C PRO A 62 8.44 7.49 -15.07
N LYS A 63 9.03 8.61 -14.63
CA LYS A 63 10.47 8.85 -14.79
C LYS A 63 11.32 7.88 -13.98
N VAL A 64 10.96 7.68 -12.71
CA VAL A 64 11.69 6.80 -11.78
C VAL A 64 11.65 5.35 -12.27
N SER A 65 10.46 4.84 -12.59
CA SER A 65 10.26 3.47 -13.04
C SER A 65 10.82 3.24 -14.45
N GLY A 66 10.62 4.19 -15.37
CA GLY A 66 11.15 4.14 -16.73
C GLY A 66 12.68 4.13 -16.77
N LEU A 67 13.34 4.94 -15.92
CA LEU A 67 14.80 4.88 -15.79
C LEU A 67 15.27 3.53 -15.29
N ALA A 68 14.66 3.04 -14.20
CA ALA A 68 15.02 1.76 -13.61
C ALA A 68 14.93 0.66 -14.67
N ARG A 69 13.85 0.61 -15.44
CA ARG A 69 13.67 -0.34 -16.54
C ARG A 69 14.72 -0.18 -17.65
N ARG A 70 14.95 1.04 -18.14
CA ARG A 70 15.94 1.32 -19.21
C ARG A 70 17.34 0.86 -18.86
N VAL A 71 17.79 1.16 -17.64
CA VAL A 71 19.11 0.72 -17.13
C VAL A 71 19.18 -0.81 -17.13
N HIS A 72 18.10 -1.44 -16.69
CA HIS A 72 17.99 -2.89 -16.55
C HIS A 72 17.90 -3.65 -17.87
N ASP A 73 17.20 -3.11 -18.87
CA ASP A 73 16.92 -3.80 -20.14
C ASP A 73 18.05 -3.60 -21.17
N ILE A 74 18.89 -2.57 -21.00
CA ILE A 74 19.97 -2.24 -21.93
C ILE A 74 21.31 -2.56 -21.27
N THR A 75 21.98 -3.61 -21.75
CA THR A 75 23.25 -4.12 -21.17
C THR A 75 24.31 -3.04 -21.00
N THR A 76 24.50 -2.15 -21.98
CA THR A 76 25.50 -1.08 -21.91
C THR A 76 25.18 -0.03 -20.85
N LEU A 77 23.89 0.20 -20.55
CA LEU A 77 23.47 1.09 -19.48
C LEU A 77 23.63 0.43 -18.11
N ASP A 78 23.30 -0.85 -17.97
CA ASP A 78 23.56 -1.60 -16.75
C ASP A 78 25.05 -1.65 -16.43
N GLU A 79 25.90 -2.01 -17.40
CA GLU A 79 27.36 -2.04 -17.23
C GLU A 79 27.89 -0.69 -16.75
N ARG A 80 27.44 0.41 -17.37
CA ARG A 80 27.82 1.76 -16.98
C ARG A 80 27.32 2.12 -15.57
N PHE A 81 26.09 1.74 -15.23
CA PHE A 81 25.53 1.93 -13.89
C PHE A 81 26.37 1.17 -12.85
N GLN A 82 26.68 -0.10 -13.08
CA GLN A 82 27.50 -0.92 -12.19
C GLN A 82 28.92 -0.37 -12.02
N GLU A 83 29.53 0.16 -13.09
CA GLU A 83 30.84 0.82 -13.02
C GLU A 83 30.82 2.03 -12.08
N LEU A 84 29.80 2.89 -12.22
CA LEU A 84 29.63 4.06 -11.35
C LEU A 84 29.37 3.65 -9.89
N VAL A 85 28.51 2.65 -9.65
CA VAL A 85 28.24 2.13 -8.31
C VAL A 85 29.49 1.53 -7.65
N ARG A 86 30.34 0.82 -8.41
CA ARG A 86 31.60 0.27 -7.89
C ARG A 86 32.64 1.34 -7.54
N THR A 87 32.61 2.46 -8.25
CA THR A 87 33.54 3.56 -8.02
C THR A 87 33.15 4.39 -6.79
N ASP A 88 31.88 4.32 -6.40
CA ASP A 88 31.35 4.98 -5.21
C ASP A 88 31.60 4.13 -3.95
N GLN A 89 32.36 4.69 -3.00
CA GLN A 89 32.78 3.97 -1.80
C GLN A 89 31.61 3.63 -0.86
N GLU A 90 30.54 4.43 -0.86
CA GLU A 90 29.39 4.25 0.02
C GLU A 90 28.38 3.26 -0.56
N LEU A 91 28.22 3.25 -1.89
CA LEU A 91 27.19 2.46 -2.57
C LEU A 91 27.59 1.02 -2.88
N GLN A 92 28.89 0.73 -3.00
CA GLN A 92 29.38 -0.60 -3.42
C GLN A 92 28.96 -1.77 -2.50
N PHE A 93 28.54 -1.50 -1.25
CA PHE A 93 28.25 -2.53 -0.24
C PHE A 93 26.76 -2.68 0.13
N THR A 94 25.87 -1.82 -0.37
CA THR A 94 24.48 -1.73 0.11
C THR A 94 23.47 -2.28 -0.88
N LYS A 95 23.30 -1.62 -2.04
CA LYS A 95 22.39 -2.03 -3.11
C LYS A 95 23.18 -2.17 -4.40
N ARG A 96 22.78 -3.13 -5.23
CA ARG A 96 23.47 -3.42 -6.51
C ARG A 96 22.69 -3.03 -7.75
N ALA A 97 21.41 -2.69 -7.62
CA ALA A 97 20.57 -2.38 -8.77
C ALA A 97 19.42 -1.46 -8.37
N LEU A 98 18.92 -0.69 -9.36
CA LEU A 98 17.63 -0.01 -9.24
C LEU A 98 16.51 -1.04 -9.11
N ALA A 99 15.57 -0.82 -8.20
CA ALA A 99 14.42 -1.70 -8.06
C ALA A 99 13.46 -1.43 -9.22
N ARG A 100 13.01 -2.50 -9.89
CA ARG A 100 11.98 -2.40 -10.93
C ARG A 100 10.61 -2.25 -10.28
N ARG A 101 9.79 -1.36 -10.86
CA ARG A 101 8.37 -1.30 -10.55
C ARG A 101 7.68 -2.56 -11.06
N VAL A 102 6.78 -3.12 -10.26
CA VAL A 102 5.98 -4.29 -10.58
C VAL A 102 4.52 -3.95 -10.23
N PRO A 103 3.69 -3.59 -11.21
CA PRO A 103 2.29 -3.20 -11.02
C PRO A 103 1.47 -4.13 -10.12
N THR A 104 1.71 -5.44 -10.20
CA THR A 104 1.00 -6.44 -9.38
C THR A 104 1.53 -6.56 -7.94
N ARG A 105 2.62 -5.87 -7.59
CA ARG A 105 3.26 -5.92 -6.27
C ARG A 105 3.14 -4.57 -5.58
N TRP A 106 2.27 -4.51 -4.56
CA TRP A 106 1.89 -3.28 -3.85
C TRP A 106 3.05 -2.45 -3.30
N ASN A 107 4.18 -3.08 -2.96
CA ASN A 107 5.34 -2.40 -2.40
C ASN A 107 6.37 -1.91 -3.44
N SER A 108 6.16 -2.22 -4.72
CA SER A 108 7.18 -1.98 -5.75
C SER A 108 7.42 -0.50 -6.03
N ASP A 109 6.39 0.35 -5.88
CA ASP A 109 6.52 1.80 -6.02
C ASP A 109 7.47 2.39 -4.97
N PHE A 110 7.28 1.99 -3.70
CA PHE A 110 8.19 2.36 -2.62
C PHE A 110 9.61 1.87 -2.91
N ASP A 111 9.78 0.58 -3.23
CA ASP A 111 11.10 0.00 -3.47
C ASP A 111 11.82 0.71 -4.65
N CYS A 112 11.07 1.07 -5.69
CA CYS A 112 11.56 1.81 -6.86
C CYS A 112 12.06 3.20 -6.45
N ILE A 113 11.23 3.99 -5.76
CA ILE A 113 11.60 5.32 -5.24
C ILE A 113 12.80 5.24 -4.28
N ASP A 114 12.78 4.31 -3.33
CA ASP A 114 13.81 4.13 -2.32
C ASP A 114 15.17 3.77 -2.95
N SER A 115 15.17 2.95 -4.01
CA SER A 115 16.37 2.69 -4.80
C SER A 115 16.83 3.92 -5.59
N HIS A 116 15.88 4.70 -6.13
CA HIS A 116 16.19 5.88 -6.94
C HIS A 116 16.85 6.99 -6.09
N LEU A 117 16.35 7.19 -4.87
CA LEU A 117 16.97 8.08 -3.88
C LEU A 117 18.35 7.61 -3.48
N HIS A 118 18.51 6.29 -3.23
CA HIS A 118 19.81 5.71 -2.87
C HIS A 118 20.89 5.96 -3.93
N PHE A 119 20.53 5.91 -5.21
CA PHE A 119 21.46 6.12 -6.33
C PHE A 119 21.42 7.53 -6.92
N LYS A 120 20.96 8.56 -6.19
CA LYS A 120 20.78 9.93 -6.71
C LYS A 120 21.98 10.43 -7.51
N ALA A 121 23.20 10.34 -6.96
CA ALA A 121 24.41 10.83 -7.63
C ALA A 121 24.72 10.09 -8.94
N VAL A 122 24.62 8.75 -8.93
CA VAL A 122 24.83 7.91 -10.10
C VAL A 122 23.80 8.23 -11.20
N ILE A 123 22.53 8.36 -10.81
CA ILE A 123 21.43 8.70 -11.72
C ILE A 123 21.64 10.09 -12.34
N GLN A 124 21.99 11.10 -11.53
CA GLN A 124 22.28 12.45 -12.03
C GLN A 124 23.46 12.43 -13.01
N SER A 125 24.51 11.65 -12.74
CA SER A 125 25.62 11.47 -13.68
C SER A 125 25.19 10.82 -14.99
N MET A 126 24.36 9.77 -14.95
CA MET A 126 23.94 9.06 -16.17
C MET A 126 22.96 9.90 -17.02
N THR A 127 21.97 10.51 -16.38
CA THR A 127 20.96 11.33 -17.07
C THR A 127 21.54 12.63 -17.63
N GLY A 128 22.66 13.11 -17.10
CA GLY A 128 23.42 14.24 -17.63
C GLY A 128 24.22 13.95 -18.91
N VAL A 129 24.48 12.68 -19.24
CA VAL A 129 25.22 12.30 -20.45
C VAL A 129 24.27 12.17 -21.63
N THR A 130 24.39 13.10 -22.60
CA THR A 130 23.53 13.15 -23.79
C THR A 130 23.53 11.84 -24.58
N ASP A 131 24.68 11.19 -24.73
CA ASP A 131 24.84 9.97 -25.53
C ASP A 131 24.08 8.76 -24.97
N LEU A 132 23.78 8.75 -23.66
CA LEU A 132 23.01 7.68 -23.03
C LEU A 132 21.50 7.79 -23.32
N LYS A 133 21.02 8.91 -23.88
CA LYS A 133 19.61 9.16 -24.21
C LYS A 133 18.66 9.00 -23.00
N LEU A 134 19.16 9.28 -21.79
CA LEU A 134 18.40 9.16 -20.53
C LEU A 134 17.82 10.48 -20.02
N LYS A 135 18.02 11.60 -20.74
CA LYS A 135 17.61 12.94 -20.31
C LYS A 135 16.12 13.07 -19.99
N ALA A 136 15.25 12.31 -20.67
CA ALA A 136 13.81 12.31 -20.44
C ALA A 136 13.41 11.82 -19.03
N TYR A 137 14.25 10.97 -18.42
CA TYR A 137 14.01 10.42 -17.08
C TYR A 137 14.68 11.24 -15.96
N ALA A 138 15.35 12.34 -16.29
CA ALA A 138 15.95 13.22 -15.29
C ALA A 138 14.85 13.89 -14.45
N LEU A 139 15.00 13.80 -13.13
CA LEU A 139 14.19 14.55 -12.18
C LEU A 139 14.77 15.96 -11.99
N SER A 140 13.91 16.98 -11.90
CA SER A 140 14.31 18.31 -11.41
C SER A 140 14.65 18.26 -9.92
N GLU A 141 15.30 19.30 -9.37
CA GLU A 141 15.54 19.36 -7.91
C GLU A 141 14.23 19.37 -7.11
N ASP A 142 13.20 20.10 -7.57
CA ASP A 142 11.87 20.07 -6.93
C ASP A 142 11.25 18.67 -6.94
N GLN A 143 11.45 17.89 -8.02
CA GLN A 143 11.01 16.50 -8.08
C GLN A 143 11.82 15.63 -7.12
N TRP A 144 13.12 15.84 -6.97
CA TRP A 144 13.94 15.11 -6.01
C TRP A 144 13.49 15.33 -4.57
N ASP A 145 13.13 16.57 -4.21
CA ASP A 145 12.64 16.86 -2.87
C ASP A 145 11.24 16.26 -2.66
N LEU A 146 10.34 16.38 -3.64
CA LEU A 146 9.03 15.74 -3.58
C LEU A 146 9.11 14.20 -3.50
N VAL A 147 10.09 13.57 -4.13
CA VAL A 147 10.33 12.12 -4.04
C VAL A 147 10.73 11.69 -2.62
N LYS A 148 11.51 12.49 -1.90
CA LYS A 148 11.87 12.22 -0.50
C LYS A 148 10.63 12.26 0.38
N ASP A 149 9.81 13.29 0.24
CA ASP A 149 8.58 13.42 1.02
C ASP A 149 7.60 12.28 0.69
N LEU A 150 7.50 11.91 -0.59
CA LEU A 150 6.68 10.78 -1.04
C LEU A 150 7.17 9.44 -0.47
N GLN A 151 8.49 9.22 -0.39
CA GLN A 151 9.07 8.01 0.19
C GLN A 151 8.63 7.83 1.65
N GLU A 152 8.68 8.88 2.46
CA GLU A 152 8.28 8.82 3.88
C GLU A 152 6.78 8.49 4.03
N VAL A 153 5.92 9.05 3.17
CA VAL A 153 4.48 8.71 3.18
C VAL A 153 4.25 7.26 2.75
N LEU A 154 4.91 6.80 1.67
CA LEU A 154 4.77 5.43 1.18
C LEU A 154 5.34 4.38 2.15
N LYS A 155 6.32 4.76 2.98
CA LYS A 155 6.88 3.90 4.02
C LYS A 155 5.82 3.42 5.03
N LEU A 156 4.84 4.27 5.35
CA LEU A 156 3.72 3.91 6.22
C LEU A 156 2.94 2.70 5.69
N PHE A 157 2.75 2.64 4.38
CA PHE A 157 2.10 1.51 3.71
C PHE A 157 3.03 0.29 3.61
N LYS A 158 4.31 0.52 3.32
CA LYS A 158 5.33 -0.53 3.24
C LYS A 158 5.45 -1.29 4.56
N ASP A 159 5.55 -0.59 5.68
CA ASP A 159 5.73 -1.19 7.01
C ASP A 159 4.54 -2.08 7.38
N ILE A 160 3.32 -1.61 7.14
CA ILE A 160 2.09 -2.39 7.37
C ILE A 160 2.06 -3.61 6.44
N THR A 161 2.38 -3.43 5.16
CA THR A 161 2.35 -4.54 4.21
C THR A 161 3.38 -5.61 4.58
N LEU A 162 4.57 -5.22 5.02
CA LEU A 162 5.60 -6.14 5.51
C LEU A 162 5.16 -6.88 6.78
N LEU A 163 4.47 -6.20 7.70
CA LEU A 163 3.89 -6.83 8.88
C LEU A 163 2.93 -7.96 8.48
N PHE A 164 1.96 -7.68 7.60
CA PHE A 164 0.96 -8.66 7.16
C PHE A 164 1.46 -9.66 6.12
N SER A 165 2.69 -9.54 5.63
CA SER A 165 3.31 -10.52 4.73
C SER A 165 3.95 -11.70 5.47
N GLN A 166 3.94 -11.71 6.81
CA GLN A 166 4.53 -12.76 7.63
C GLN A 166 3.60 -13.98 7.70
N ALA A 167 4.04 -15.11 7.12
CA ALA A 167 3.22 -16.32 6.99
C ALA A 167 2.93 -17.03 8.33
N ASP A 168 3.83 -16.91 9.30
CA ASP A 168 3.80 -17.73 10.51
C ASP A 168 3.18 -17.03 11.74
N ILE A 169 2.61 -15.83 11.56
CA ILE A 169 2.06 -15.04 12.67
C ILE A 169 0.56 -14.78 12.45
N PRO A 170 -0.33 -15.17 13.39
CA PRO A 170 -1.76 -14.92 13.28
C PRO A 170 -2.09 -13.44 13.59
N LEU A 171 -2.01 -12.60 12.57
CA LEU A 171 -2.17 -11.14 12.69
C LEU A 171 -3.62 -10.64 12.49
N VAL A 172 -4.61 -11.53 12.44
CA VAL A 172 -6.03 -11.13 12.24
C VAL A 172 -6.49 -10.12 13.30
N VAL A 173 -5.99 -10.26 14.53
CA VAL A 173 -6.28 -9.35 15.64
C VAL A 173 -5.69 -7.94 15.43
N ASP A 174 -4.67 -7.81 14.59
CA ASP A 174 -3.92 -6.58 14.31
C ASP A 174 -4.40 -5.83 13.08
N VAL A 175 -5.24 -6.43 12.23
CA VAL A 175 -5.74 -5.81 10.98
C VAL A 175 -6.43 -4.47 11.25
N LEU A 176 -7.45 -4.47 12.12
CA LEU A 176 -8.18 -3.26 12.50
C LEU A 176 -7.27 -2.21 13.17
N PRO A 177 -6.46 -2.56 14.20
CA PRO A 177 -5.49 -1.62 14.77
C PRO A 177 -4.53 -1.00 13.76
N ALA A 178 -3.97 -1.79 12.84
CA ALA A 178 -3.02 -1.31 11.84
C ALA A 178 -3.69 -0.34 10.86
N LEU A 179 -4.93 -0.62 10.43
CA LEU A 179 -5.67 0.30 9.55
C LEU A 179 -6.06 1.59 10.25
N PHE A 180 -6.45 1.54 11.53
CA PHE A 180 -6.66 2.77 12.30
C PHE A 180 -5.37 3.58 12.43
N GLN A 181 -4.26 2.93 12.73
CA GLN A 181 -2.96 3.61 12.81
C GLN A 181 -2.56 4.24 11.47
N LEU A 182 -2.79 3.55 10.35
CA LEU A 182 -2.54 4.09 9.01
C LEU A 182 -3.42 5.31 8.74
N ARG A 183 -4.71 5.22 9.05
CA ARG A 183 -5.67 6.31 8.89
C ARG A 183 -5.29 7.53 9.75
N ASP A 184 -4.89 7.30 11.00
CA ASP A 184 -4.39 8.35 11.90
C ASP A 184 -3.10 8.99 11.35
N SER A 185 -2.20 8.17 10.78
CA SER A 185 -0.97 8.67 10.15
C SER A 185 -1.25 9.50 8.90
N MET A 186 -2.21 9.09 8.05
CA MET A 186 -2.65 9.90 6.91
C MET A 186 -3.25 11.23 7.37
N ASP A 187 -4.04 11.23 8.44
CA ASP A 187 -4.58 12.45 9.01
C ASP A 187 -3.49 13.41 9.50
N LEU A 188 -2.38 12.90 10.08
CA LEU A 188 -1.23 13.74 10.41
C LEU A 188 -0.65 14.40 9.15
N VAL A 189 -0.40 13.63 8.09
CA VAL A 189 0.10 14.17 6.80
C VAL A 189 -0.87 15.22 6.22
N VAL A 190 -2.18 14.95 6.23
CA VAL A 190 -3.21 15.89 5.75
C VAL A 190 -3.18 17.21 6.52
N ASN A 191 -3.01 17.13 7.85
CA ASN A 191 -3.04 18.28 8.75
C ASN A 191 -1.70 19.02 8.86
N ASP A 192 -0.65 18.52 8.22
CA ASP A 192 0.70 19.03 8.33
C ASP A 192 0.86 20.41 7.64
N ALA A 193 0.69 21.48 8.42
CA ALA A 193 0.68 22.87 8.00
C ALA A 193 1.99 23.59 8.42
N PRO A 194 2.36 24.75 7.82
CA PRO A 194 3.67 24.96 7.20
C PRO A 194 4.92 25.17 8.10
N PRO A 195 6.13 24.80 7.57
CA PRO A 195 6.35 24.07 6.32
C PRO A 195 6.83 22.63 6.61
N PRO A 196 5.96 21.60 6.57
CA PRO A 196 6.55 20.26 6.53
C PRO A 196 6.04 19.29 5.45
N THR A 197 4.87 19.47 4.81
CA THR A 197 4.46 18.59 3.68
C THR A 197 3.92 19.38 2.47
N PRO A 198 4.38 19.10 1.23
CA PRO A 198 3.84 19.71 0.01
C PRO A 198 2.32 19.51 -0.16
N ALA A 199 1.64 20.52 -0.70
CA ALA A 199 0.18 20.50 -0.87
C ALA A 199 -0.32 19.27 -1.66
N VAL A 200 0.41 18.86 -2.70
CA VAL A 200 0.08 17.66 -3.50
C VAL A 200 0.04 16.38 -2.65
N LEU A 201 0.99 16.20 -1.74
CA LEU A 201 1.04 15.04 -0.87
C LEU A 201 -0.04 15.09 0.21
N ARG A 202 -0.38 16.27 0.72
CA ARG A 202 -1.50 16.44 1.65
C ARG A 202 -2.84 16.09 1.01
N ILE A 203 -3.03 16.49 -0.26
CA ILE A 203 -4.20 16.12 -1.05
C ILE A 203 -4.22 14.62 -1.33
N ALA A 204 -3.07 14.03 -1.70
CA ALA A 204 -2.95 12.59 -1.91
C ALA A 204 -3.22 11.78 -0.63
N ALA A 205 -2.69 12.23 0.52
CA ALA A 205 -2.97 11.63 1.83
C ALA A 205 -4.45 11.74 2.20
N LYS A 206 -5.11 12.84 1.84
CA LYS A 206 -6.57 12.97 2.05
C LYS A 206 -7.34 11.97 1.19
N ALA A 207 -6.93 11.79 -0.07
CA ALA A 207 -7.50 10.75 -0.93
C ALA A 207 -7.30 9.35 -0.33
N ALA A 208 -6.11 9.08 0.22
CA ALA A 208 -5.82 7.84 0.93
C ALA A 208 -6.71 7.66 2.17
N SER A 209 -6.91 8.69 3.02
CA SER A 209 -7.83 8.64 4.16
C SER A 209 -9.26 8.31 3.73
N LEU A 210 -9.78 8.95 2.68
CA LEU A 210 -11.12 8.67 2.16
C LEU A 210 -11.27 7.22 1.67
N LEU A 211 -10.22 6.69 1.02
CA LEU A 211 -10.19 5.30 0.61
C LEU A 211 -10.13 4.34 1.81
N LEU A 212 -9.32 4.66 2.82
CA LEU A 212 -9.24 3.89 4.07
C LEU A 212 -10.58 3.88 4.79
N ASP A 213 -11.30 5.00 4.86
CA ASP A 213 -12.64 5.07 5.45
C ASP A 213 -13.63 4.17 4.70
N LYS A 214 -13.57 4.14 3.35
CA LYS A 214 -14.36 3.21 2.52
C LYS A 214 -14.07 1.75 2.87
N TYR A 215 -12.80 1.37 3.03
CA TYR A 215 -12.42 -0.01 3.39
C TYR A 215 -12.73 -0.36 4.85
N LEU A 216 -12.54 0.58 5.79
CA LEU A 216 -12.91 0.40 7.19
C LEU A 216 -14.40 0.10 7.31
N ASN A 217 -15.26 0.81 6.57
CA ASN A 217 -16.70 0.51 6.51
C ASN A 217 -17.00 -0.92 6.07
N LYS A 218 -16.25 -1.45 5.09
CA LYS A 218 -16.38 -2.85 4.65
C LYS A 218 -15.87 -3.85 5.66
N ILE A 219 -14.80 -3.53 6.39
CA ILE A 219 -14.22 -4.41 7.41
C ILE A 219 -15.21 -4.65 8.54
N TRP A 220 -16.04 -3.66 8.88
CA TRP A 220 -17.11 -3.81 9.85
C TRP A 220 -18.19 -4.83 9.44
N GLU A 221 -18.32 -5.13 8.14
CA GLU A 221 -19.25 -6.16 7.65
C GLU A 221 -18.74 -7.59 7.95
N CYS A 222 -17.45 -7.77 8.25
CA CYS A 222 -16.86 -9.06 8.56
C CYS A 222 -16.60 -9.19 10.06
N GLU A 223 -17.37 -10.04 10.73
CA GLU A 223 -17.34 -10.15 12.19
C GLU A 223 -16.00 -10.66 12.73
N ILE A 224 -15.20 -11.38 11.92
CA ILE A 224 -13.96 -12.04 12.33
C ILE A 224 -12.96 -11.08 12.97
N TYR A 225 -12.83 -9.86 12.44
CA TYR A 225 -11.90 -8.87 12.94
C TYR A 225 -12.30 -8.38 14.34
N THR A 226 -13.59 -8.16 14.56
CA THR A 226 -14.11 -7.76 15.88
C THR A 226 -14.04 -8.90 16.88
N VAL A 227 -14.37 -10.13 16.47
CA VAL A 227 -14.28 -11.33 17.30
C VAL A 227 -12.83 -11.57 17.73
N ALA A 228 -11.87 -11.48 16.82
CA ALA A 228 -10.45 -11.67 17.13
C ALA A 228 -9.97 -10.69 18.22
N ILE A 229 -10.33 -9.40 18.12
CA ILE A 229 -9.97 -8.40 19.14
C ILE A 229 -10.62 -8.69 20.49
N VAL A 230 -11.92 -9.04 20.50
CA VAL A 230 -12.63 -9.34 21.75
C VAL A 230 -12.07 -10.59 22.44
N MET A 231 -11.65 -11.58 21.67
CA MET A 231 -11.05 -12.82 22.18
C MET A 231 -9.59 -12.64 22.62
N CYS A 232 -8.94 -11.54 22.23
CA CYS A 232 -7.57 -11.25 22.62
C CYS A 232 -7.51 -10.83 24.10
N PRO A 233 -6.78 -11.57 24.98
CA PRO A 233 -6.85 -11.36 26.43
C PRO A 233 -6.40 -9.97 26.93
N ASP A 234 -5.49 -9.33 26.20
CA ASP A 234 -4.92 -8.00 26.46
C ASP A 234 -5.81 -6.85 25.94
N ARG A 235 -6.63 -7.07 24.91
CA ARG A 235 -7.49 -6.04 24.28
C ARG A 235 -8.92 -6.10 24.77
N LYS A 236 -9.63 -7.19 24.48
CA LYS A 236 -11.05 -7.40 24.78
C LYS A 236 -11.92 -6.24 24.29
N LEU A 237 -13.07 -6.03 24.93
CA LEU A 237 -13.92 -4.85 24.74
C LEU A 237 -13.26 -3.55 25.22
N GLN A 238 -12.19 -3.63 26.01
CA GLN A 238 -11.52 -2.44 26.56
C GLN A 238 -10.82 -1.65 25.46
N TRP A 239 -10.19 -2.34 24.50
CA TRP A 239 -9.55 -1.69 23.34
C TRP A 239 -10.48 -0.76 22.56
N PHE A 240 -11.75 -1.14 22.38
CA PHE A 240 -12.75 -0.29 21.72
C PHE A 240 -13.15 0.93 22.57
N LYS A 241 -13.21 0.77 23.91
CA LYS A 241 -13.50 1.88 24.84
C LYS A 241 -12.37 2.90 24.86
N ASP A 242 -11.13 2.44 24.87
CA ASP A 242 -9.94 3.30 24.93
C ASP A 242 -9.82 4.16 23.66
N ARG A 243 -10.39 3.69 22.54
CA ARG A 243 -10.55 4.44 21.29
C ARG A 243 -11.80 5.33 21.25
N GLY A 244 -12.50 5.50 22.37
CA GLY A 244 -13.66 6.39 22.46
C GLY A 244 -14.90 5.93 21.72
N MET A 245 -15.02 4.63 21.40
CA MET A 245 -16.21 4.15 20.69
C MET A 245 -17.49 4.30 21.52
N PRO A 246 -18.63 4.63 20.89
CA PRO A 246 -19.89 4.79 21.61
C PRO A 246 -20.28 3.52 22.38
N PRO A 247 -20.87 3.65 23.59
CA PRO A 247 -21.34 2.50 24.36
C PRO A 247 -22.34 1.61 23.62
N SER A 248 -23.16 2.18 22.72
CA SER A 248 -24.08 1.45 21.85
C SER A 248 -23.32 0.49 20.90
N THR A 249 -22.30 0.99 20.21
CA THR A 249 -21.45 0.20 19.30
C THR A 249 -20.72 -0.92 20.04
N ILE A 250 -20.19 -0.65 21.24
CA ILE A 250 -19.53 -1.69 22.05
C ILE A 250 -20.53 -2.79 22.45
N LYS A 251 -21.78 -2.42 22.75
CA LYS A 251 -22.85 -3.38 23.04
C LYS A 251 -23.22 -4.22 21.82
N GLU A 252 -23.25 -3.62 20.63
CA GLU A 252 -23.46 -4.34 19.36
C GLU A 252 -22.32 -5.33 19.10
N ILE A 253 -21.06 -4.90 19.18
CA ILE A 253 -19.88 -5.78 19.06
C ILE A 253 -19.99 -6.96 20.02
N LYS A 254 -20.28 -6.70 21.31
CA LYS A 254 -20.47 -7.77 22.31
C LYS A 254 -21.58 -8.74 21.90
N SER A 255 -22.69 -8.23 21.36
CA SER A 255 -23.83 -9.06 20.95
C SER A 255 -23.47 -9.94 19.74
N THR A 256 -22.76 -9.38 18.75
CA THR A 256 -22.23 -10.12 17.60
C THR A 256 -21.30 -11.23 18.04
N VAL A 257 -20.33 -10.95 18.91
CA VAL A 257 -19.39 -11.96 19.42
C VAL A 257 -20.12 -13.09 20.15
N LEU A 258 -21.11 -12.77 20.99
CA LEU A 258 -21.92 -13.78 21.67
C LEU A 258 -22.77 -14.62 20.70
N ALA A 259 -23.31 -14.01 19.64
CA ALA A 259 -24.05 -14.71 18.60
C ALA A 259 -23.14 -15.70 17.84
N VAL A 260 -21.96 -15.25 17.42
CA VAL A 260 -20.95 -16.10 16.75
C VAL A 260 -20.53 -17.27 17.64
N TRP A 261 -20.31 -17.01 18.94
CA TRP A 261 -19.98 -18.08 19.89
C TRP A 261 -21.13 -19.09 20.00
N LYS A 262 -22.37 -18.63 20.14
CA LYS A 262 -23.55 -19.50 20.25
C LYS A 262 -23.78 -20.35 18.99
N ASP A 263 -23.55 -19.76 17.83
CA ASP A 263 -23.76 -20.42 16.54
C ASP A 263 -22.69 -21.48 16.24
N LYS A 264 -21.40 -21.13 16.46
CA LYS A 264 -20.27 -21.94 15.98
C LYS A 264 -19.57 -22.77 17.05
N TYR A 265 -19.68 -22.41 18.33
CA TYR A 265 -18.83 -22.95 19.40
C TYR A 265 -19.57 -23.40 20.65
N ALA A 266 -20.81 -22.96 20.88
CA ALA A 266 -21.56 -23.43 22.02
C ALA A 266 -21.72 -24.95 21.95
N PRO A 267 -21.52 -25.67 23.07
CA PRO A 267 -21.70 -27.10 23.09
C PRO A 267 -23.14 -27.43 22.66
N MET A 268 -23.27 -28.30 21.66
CA MET A 268 -24.56 -28.84 21.26
C MET A 268 -25.23 -29.48 22.48
N ASP A 269 -26.55 -29.35 22.58
CA ASP A 269 -27.33 -30.17 23.50
C ASP A 269 -27.04 -31.66 23.21
N ASN A 270 -26.93 -32.49 24.25
CA ASN A 270 -26.74 -33.94 24.13
C ASN A 270 -27.75 -34.59 23.17
N GLN A 271 -28.95 -34.02 23.04
CA GLN A 271 -29.97 -34.44 22.09
C GLN A 271 -29.56 -34.18 20.62
N GLN A 272 -28.98 -33.01 20.33
CA GLN A 272 -28.55 -32.60 18.98
C GLN A 272 -27.29 -33.34 18.53
N LEU A 273 -26.38 -33.64 19.47
CA LEU A 273 -25.20 -34.48 19.24
C LEU A 273 -25.59 -35.91 18.82
N ALA A 274 -26.65 -36.46 19.43
CA ALA A 274 -27.15 -37.79 19.11
C ALA A 274 -27.82 -37.88 17.73
N ASP A 275 -28.37 -36.77 17.21
CA ASP A 275 -29.00 -36.70 15.89
C ASP A 275 -27.97 -36.46 14.77
N ALA A 276 -26.94 -35.63 15.02
CA ALA A 276 -25.84 -35.41 14.09
C ALA A 276 -25.03 -36.71 13.84
N VAL A 277 -24.78 -37.50 14.88
CA VAL A 277 -24.10 -38.80 14.79
C VAL A 277 -24.94 -39.85 14.05
N ARG A 278 -26.29 -39.75 14.10
CA ARG A 278 -27.19 -40.64 13.33
C ARG A 278 -27.29 -40.26 11.85
N GLY A 279 -27.07 -38.99 11.50
CA GLY A 279 -27.17 -38.49 10.13
C GLY A 279 -25.89 -38.62 9.29
N CYS A 280 -24.72 -38.84 9.89
CA CYS A 280 -23.46 -38.99 9.16
C CYS A 280 -23.32 -40.39 8.52
N PRO A 281 -23.20 -40.52 7.18
CA PRO A 281 -22.82 -41.77 6.55
C PRO A 281 -21.42 -42.16 7.03
N ARG A 282 -21.27 -43.36 7.59
CA ARG A 282 -19.95 -43.91 7.94
C ARG A 282 -19.19 -44.23 6.65
N HIS A 283 -18.35 -43.31 6.19
CA HIS A 283 -17.32 -43.66 5.22
C HIS A 283 -16.13 -44.31 5.95
N PRO A 284 -15.65 -45.49 5.49
CA PRO A 284 -14.47 -46.10 6.09
C PRO A 284 -13.25 -45.23 5.84
N LEU A 285 -12.54 -44.87 6.92
CA LEU A 285 -11.27 -44.16 6.87
C LEU A 285 -10.24 -45.04 6.15
N THR A 286 -9.77 -44.61 4.98
CA THR A 286 -8.56 -45.16 4.37
C THR A 286 -7.32 -44.58 5.06
N PRO A 287 -6.34 -45.41 5.46
CA PRO A 287 -5.13 -44.92 6.13
C PRO A 287 -4.27 -44.10 5.16
N PHE A 288 -3.97 -42.85 5.51
CA PHE A 288 -2.96 -42.04 4.86
C PHE A 288 -1.56 -42.64 5.13
N HIS A 289 -0.90 -43.14 4.08
CA HIS A 289 0.53 -43.47 4.13
C HIS A 289 1.33 -42.19 3.90
N ILE A 290 2.12 -41.78 4.90
CA ILE A 290 3.15 -40.76 4.75
C ILE A 290 4.40 -41.49 4.26
N GLY A 291 4.75 -41.29 2.98
CA GLY A 291 6.01 -41.72 2.41
C GLY A 291 7.13 -40.75 2.80
N THR A 292 8.22 -41.32 3.32
CA THR A 292 9.54 -40.68 3.48
C THR A 292 10.18 -40.30 2.16
#